data_AF-A0A8C8EAZ6-F1
#
_entry.id   AF-A0A8C8EAZ6-F1
#
_cell.length_a   1.000
_cell.length_b   1.000
_cell.length_c   1.000
_cell.angle_alpha   90.00
_cell.angle_beta   90.00
_cell.angle_gamma   90.00
#
_symmetry.space_group_name_H-M   'P 1'
#
loop_
_entity.id
_entity.type
_entity.pdbx_description
1 polymer ?
#
loop_
_entity_poly.entity_id
_entity_poly.type
_entity_poly.pdbx_seq_one_letter_code
_entity_poly.pdbx_strand_id
1 'polypeptide(L)'
;DARLGGDRRTFVLTSGGLLAPLCPDRGLTIATFLSFAAAYFFLQVIYARRAFGISPPKTSGPPEFERIFRAQVNSSEYFPIFLALLWQAGLFFHQGLAAALGLLYLYARYCYFMGYRASSSERLAPIYFSTGVLWILIAASALGILHFFLSHYFGLNVLQLLAA
;
A
#
# COMPACT_ATOMS: atom_id res chain seq x y z
N ASP A 1 -7.05 45.49 -28.63
CA ASP A 1 -7.31 45.05 -27.24
C ASP A 1 -7.23 43.55 -27.08
N ALA A 2 -6.18 43.10 -26.39
CA ALA A 2 -5.98 41.73 -26.00
C ALA A 2 -6.55 41.51 -24.59
N ARG A 3 -7.46 40.55 -24.41
CA ARG A 3 -7.65 39.82 -23.15
C ARG A 3 -8.01 38.36 -23.46
N LEU A 4 -6.97 37.52 -23.49
CA LEU A 4 -7.07 36.08 -23.42
C LEU A 4 -7.48 35.68 -22.01
N GLY A 5 -8.76 35.34 -21.81
CA GLY A 5 -9.24 34.65 -20.61
C GLY A 5 -9.39 33.16 -20.93
N GLY A 6 -8.32 32.39 -20.78
CA GLY A 6 -8.37 30.94 -20.91
C GLY A 6 -9.02 30.31 -19.68
N ASP A 7 -10.30 29.98 -19.76
CA ASP A 7 -10.95 29.13 -18.76
C ASP A 7 -10.76 27.65 -19.15
N ARG A 8 -9.87 26.99 -18.42
CA ARG A 8 -9.46 25.59 -18.64
C ARG A 8 -10.32 24.62 -17.82
N ARG A 9 -11.66 24.80 -17.79
CA ARG A 9 -12.58 23.97 -16.99
C ARG A 9 -13.87 23.56 -17.68
N THR A 10 -13.85 23.35 -18.99
CA THR A 10 -15.00 22.74 -19.68
C THR A 10 -14.59 21.42 -20.30
N PHE A 11 -14.42 20.40 -19.44
CA PHE A 11 -14.43 19.02 -19.88
C PHE A 11 -15.88 18.55 -19.90
N VAL A 12 -16.40 18.34 -21.11
CA VAL A 12 -17.75 17.87 -21.40
C VAL A 12 -17.97 16.50 -20.76
N LEU A 13 -18.85 16.43 -19.77
CA LEU A 13 -19.33 15.17 -19.18
C LEU A 13 -20.44 14.59 -20.07
N THR A 14 -20.07 13.69 -20.97
CA THR A 14 -21.00 12.70 -21.53
C THR A 14 -20.54 11.30 -21.12
N SER A 15 -21.51 10.52 -20.66
CA SER A 15 -21.49 9.12 -20.20
C SER A 15 -20.30 8.25 -20.66
N GLY A 16 -19.54 7.71 -19.70
CA GLY A 16 -18.61 6.58 -19.97
C GLY A 16 -17.17 6.71 -19.44
N GLY A 17 -16.89 7.61 -18.49
CA GLY A 17 -15.52 7.86 -17.99
C GLY A 17 -14.96 6.77 -17.09
N LEU A 18 -14.22 5.83 -17.68
CA LEU A 18 -13.19 5.02 -17.04
C LEU A 18 -12.21 5.94 -16.28
N LEU A 19 -12.04 5.70 -14.98
CA LEU A 19 -11.22 6.49 -14.05
C LEU A 19 -11.78 7.88 -13.73
N ALA A 20 -12.70 7.95 -12.77
CA ALA A 20 -12.89 9.19 -12.00
C ALA A 20 -11.49 9.65 -11.52
N PRO A 21 -11.07 10.90 -11.80
CA PRO A 21 -9.75 11.35 -11.39
C PRO A 21 -9.69 11.21 -9.87
N LEU A 22 -8.67 10.50 -9.39
CA LEU A 22 -8.28 10.54 -8.00
C LEU A 22 -8.31 12.01 -7.58
N CYS A 23 -9.14 12.36 -6.60
CA CYS A 23 -9.09 13.71 -6.04
C CYS A 23 -7.63 13.91 -5.58
N PRO A 24 -6.85 14.80 -6.21
CA PRO A 24 -5.39 14.81 -6.11
C PRO A 24 -4.90 14.85 -4.65
N ASP A 25 -5.70 15.48 -3.80
CA ASP A 25 -5.45 15.76 -2.40
C ASP A 25 -5.35 14.48 -1.54
N ARG A 26 -6.16 13.46 -1.83
CA ARG A 26 -6.26 12.24 -0.99
C ARG A 26 -5.25 11.17 -1.36
N GLY A 27 -5.01 10.97 -2.67
CA GLY A 27 -4.02 10.01 -3.16
C GLY A 27 -2.58 10.39 -2.78
N LEU A 28 -2.27 11.68 -2.83
CA LEU A 28 -0.97 12.22 -2.44
C LEU A 28 -0.69 12.02 -0.94
N THR A 29 -1.71 12.21 -0.11
CA THR A 29 -1.60 12.01 1.35
C THR A 29 -1.23 10.57 1.68
N ILE A 30 -1.91 9.58 1.08
CA ILE A 30 -1.60 8.16 1.29
C ILE A 30 -0.17 7.85 0.83
N ALA A 31 0.19 8.24 -0.40
CA ALA A 31 1.53 8.03 -0.95
C ALA A 31 2.65 8.62 -0.07
N THR A 32 2.37 9.74 0.59
CA THR A 32 3.28 10.40 1.53
C THR A 32 3.52 9.52 2.77
N PHE A 33 2.46 9.01 3.40
CA PHE A 33 2.60 8.08 4.53
C PHE A 33 3.36 6.80 4.17
N LEU A 34 3.10 6.24 2.98
CA LEU A 34 3.82 5.05 2.50
C LEU A 34 5.32 5.33 2.35
N SER A 35 5.67 6.50 1.83
CA SER A 35 7.06 6.92 1.62
C SER A 35 7.81 7.08 2.95
N PHE A 36 7.17 7.67 3.96
CA PHE A 36 7.76 7.80 5.30
C PHE A 36 8.00 6.43 5.96
N ALA A 37 7.05 5.51 5.85
CA ALA A 37 7.20 4.15 6.40
C ALA A 37 8.36 3.39 5.75
N ALA A 38 8.49 3.46 4.42
CA ALA A 38 9.62 2.87 3.70
C ALA A 38 10.95 3.51 4.14
N ALA A 39 11.03 4.84 4.17
CA ALA A 39 12.23 5.58 4.59
C ALA A 39 12.67 5.21 6.02
N TYR A 40 11.71 5.03 6.94
CA TYR A 40 12.00 4.62 8.31
C TYR A 40 12.79 3.30 8.38
N PHE A 41 12.35 2.25 7.68
CA PHE A 41 13.04 0.96 7.71
C PHE A 41 14.45 1.04 7.10
N PHE A 42 14.62 1.80 6.02
CA PHE A 42 15.95 2.02 5.43
C PHE A 42 16.89 2.72 6.42
N LEU A 43 16.41 3.76 7.11
CA LEU A 43 17.20 4.48 8.10
C LEU A 43 17.61 3.55 9.26
N GLN A 44 16.72 2.67 9.74
CA GLN A 44 17.06 1.70 10.80
C GLN A 44 18.23 0.78 10.41
N VAL A 45 18.30 0.32 9.15
CA VAL A 45 19.44 -0.49 8.68
C VAL A 45 20.72 0.35 8.63
N ILE A 46 20.65 1.60 8.18
CA ILE A 46 21.81 2.51 8.17
C ILE A 46 22.34 2.72 9.60
N TYR A 47 21.46 2.96 10.56
CA TYR A 47 21.83 3.10 11.97
C TYR A 47 22.45 1.81 12.52
N ALA A 48 21.86 0.65 12.22
CA ALA A 48 22.40 -0.65 12.63
C ALA A 48 23.79 -0.92 12.04
N ARG A 49 24.02 -0.59 10.76
CA ARG A 49 25.34 -0.71 10.13
C ARG A 49 26.40 0.08 10.88
N ARG A 50 26.08 1.31 11.29
CA ARG A 50 26.99 2.16 12.07
C ARG A 50 27.22 1.58 13.47
N ALA A 51 26.15 1.18 14.16
CA ALA A 51 26.21 0.65 15.53
C ALA A 51 27.03 -0.65 15.62
N PHE A 52 26.89 -1.55 14.64
CA PHE A 52 27.59 -2.84 14.61
C PHE A 52 28.87 -2.85 13.76
N GLY A 53 29.28 -1.70 13.19
CA GLY A 53 30.47 -1.61 12.34
C GLY A 53 30.41 -2.44 11.05
N ILE A 54 29.22 -2.64 10.48
CA ILE A 54 29.00 -3.48 9.29
C ILE A 54 28.99 -2.63 8.02
N SER A 55 30.15 -2.46 7.41
CA SER A 55 30.31 -1.77 6.12
C SER A 55 29.71 -2.56 4.96
N PRO A 56 29.01 -1.91 4.01
CA PRO A 56 28.69 -2.51 2.72
C PRO A 56 29.95 -3.05 2.00
N PRO A 57 29.87 -4.12 1.20
CA PRO A 57 28.66 -4.86 0.80
C PRO A 57 28.18 -5.92 1.81
N LYS A 58 28.78 -5.99 3.00
CA LYS A 58 28.48 -7.04 3.98
C LYS A 58 27.02 -6.97 4.46
N THR A 59 26.36 -8.13 4.48
CA THR A 59 24.97 -8.30 4.97
C THR A 59 24.86 -9.27 6.13
N SER A 60 25.98 -9.88 6.55
CA SER A 60 26.10 -10.76 7.71
C SER A 60 26.84 -10.09 8.85
N GLY A 61 26.52 -10.47 10.09
CA GLY A 61 27.06 -9.84 11.28
C GLY A 61 26.50 -10.47 12.56
N PRO A 62 26.50 -9.73 13.68
CA PRO A 62 25.85 -10.18 14.90
C PRO A 62 24.35 -10.48 14.64
N PRO A 63 23.75 -11.47 15.34
CA PRO A 63 22.35 -11.84 15.13
C PRO A 63 21.37 -10.67 15.20
N GLU A 64 21.65 -9.64 16.03
CA GLU A 64 20.81 -8.44 16.13
C GLU A 64 20.80 -7.61 14.84
N PHE A 65 21.99 -7.42 14.24
CA PHE A 65 22.12 -6.74 12.95
C PHE A 65 21.36 -7.52 11.86
N GLU A 66 21.57 -8.84 11.80
CA GLU A 66 20.93 -9.67 10.78
C GLU A 66 19.41 -9.64 10.88
N ARG A 67 18.84 -9.64 12.09
CA ARG A 67 17.38 -9.50 12.29
C ARG A 67 16.86 -8.17 11.76
N ILE A 68 17.52 -7.05 12.07
CA ILE A 68 17.14 -5.72 11.57
C ILE A 68 17.21 -5.67 10.04
N PHE A 69 18.32 -6.16 9.47
CA PHE A 69 18.52 -6.21 8.03
C PHE A 69 17.45 -7.07 7.34
N ARG A 70 17.18 -8.28 7.84
CA ARG A 70 16.16 -9.19 7.30
C ARG A 70 14.75 -8.62 7.43
N ALA A 71 14.43 -7.95 8.53
CA ALA A 71 13.14 -7.31 8.72
C ALA A 71 12.88 -6.21 7.68
N GLN A 72 13.91 -5.40 7.37
CA GLN A 72 13.83 -4.38 6.32
C GLN A 72 13.69 -5.01 4.93
N VAL A 73 14.53 -5.99 4.60
CA VAL A 73 14.48 -6.66 3.28
C VAL A 73 13.12 -7.29 3.05
N ASN A 74 12.58 -8.02 4.03
CA ASN A 74 11.24 -8.59 3.94
C ASN A 74 10.17 -7.51 3.74
N SER A 75 10.25 -6.37 4.44
CA SER A 75 9.32 -5.26 4.21
C SER A 75 9.41 -4.70 2.80
N SER A 76 10.62 -4.59 2.26
CA SER A 76 10.83 -4.11 0.89
C SER A 76 10.33 -5.08 -0.18
N GLU A 77 10.41 -6.40 0.05
CA GLU A 77 9.87 -7.40 -0.89
C GLU A 77 8.34 -7.35 -0.98
N TYR A 78 7.64 -7.15 0.15
CA TYR A 78 6.17 -7.06 0.16
C TYR A 78 5.63 -5.70 -0.27
N PHE A 79 6.43 -4.64 -0.19
CA PHE A 79 5.97 -3.27 -0.41
C PHE A 79 5.38 -3.03 -1.83
N PRO A 80 5.98 -3.51 -2.93
CA PRO A 80 5.38 -3.36 -4.27
C PRO A 80 4.03 -4.08 -4.40
N ILE A 81 3.90 -5.28 -3.82
CA ILE A 81 2.66 -6.07 -3.83
C ILE A 81 1.56 -5.31 -3.08
N PHE A 82 1.89 -4.84 -1.88
CA PHE A 82 1.00 -4.02 -1.07
C PHE A 82 0.55 -2.76 -1.82
N LEU A 83 1.47 -2.04 -2.46
CA LEU A 83 1.15 -0.80 -3.18
C LEU A 83 0.19 -1.04 -4.35
N ALA A 84 0.42 -2.11 -5.12
CA ALA A 84 -0.46 -2.48 -6.23
C ALA A 84 -1.88 -2.79 -5.75
N LEU A 85 -2.00 -3.60 -4.70
CA LEU A 85 -3.30 -3.98 -4.12
C LEU A 85 -4.01 -2.80 -3.48
N LEU A 86 -3.29 -1.93 -2.76
CA LEU A 86 -3.86 -0.73 -2.17
C LEU A 86 -4.48 0.18 -3.23
N TRP A 87 -3.76 0.41 -4.33
CA TRP A 87 -4.27 1.23 -5.43
C TRP A 87 -5.47 0.58 -6.12
N GLN A 88 -5.40 -0.72 -6.35
CA GLN A 88 -6.48 -1.44 -7.02
C GLN A 88 -7.76 -1.48 -6.17
N ALA A 89 -7.66 -1.79 -4.87
CA ALA A 89 -8.78 -1.70 -3.95
C ALA A 89 -9.31 -0.26 -3.81
N GLY A 90 -8.43 0.75 -3.83
CA GLY A 90 -8.83 2.15 -3.75
C GLY A 90 -9.59 2.63 -4.99
N LEU A 91 -9.14 2.23 -6.19
CA LEU A 91 -9.73 2.64 -7.46
C LEU A 91 -11.01 1.88 -7.81
N PHE A 92 -11.03 0.57 -7.57
CA PHE A 92 -12.09 -0.32 -8.07
C PHE A 92 -13.08 -0.78 -7.00
N PHE A 93 -12.76 -0.66 -5.71
CA PHE A 93 -13.63 -1.12 -4.63
C PHE A 93 -14.13 0.03 -3.76
N HIS A 94 -13.27 0.60 -2.90
CA HIS A 94 -13.65 1.70 -2.03
C HIS A 94 -12.42 2.43 -1.45
N GLN A 95 -12.25 3.71 -1.80
CA GLN A 95 -11.09 4.52 -1.37
C GLN A 95 -10.89 4.58 0.15
N GLY A 96 -11.95 4.86 0.92
CA GLY A 96 -11.86 4.96 2.39
C GLY A 96 -11.43 3.67 3.08
N LEU A 97 -12.05 2.53 2.74
CA LEU A 97 -11.66 1.22 3.25
C LEU A 97 -10.23 0.84 2.85
N ALA A 98 -9.85 1.07 1.58
CA ALA A 98 -8.48 0.81 1.14
C ALA A 98 -7.46 1.63 1.95
N ALA A 99 -7.73 2.92 2.18
CA ALA A 99 -6.86 3.78 2.99
C ALA A 99 -6.74 3.28 4.45
N ALA A 100 -7.86 2.92 5.08
CA ALA A 100 -7.88 2.39 6.44
C ALA A 100 -7.08 1.07 6.57
N LEU A 101 -7.29 0.14 5.63
CA LEU A 101 -6.54 -1.11 5.56
C LEU A 101 -5.05 -0.86 5.27
N GLY A 102 -4.73 0.13 4.45
CA GLY A 102 -3.36 0.55 4.18
C GLY A 102 -2.61 1.03 5.43
N LEU A 103 -3.24 1.89 6.23
CA LEU A 103 -2.69 2.33 7.51
C LEU A 103 -2.53 1.17 8.50
N LEU A 104 -3.54 0.29 8.57
CA LEU A 104 -3.49 -0.90 9.42
C LEU A 104 -2.35 -1.85 9.03
N TYR A 105 -2.15 -2.06 7.73
CA TYR A 105 -1.03 -2.84 7.19
C TYR A 105 0.31 -2.23 7.58
N LEU A 106 0.49 -0.91 7.40
CA LEU A 106 1.73 -0.23 7.76
C LEU A 106 2.03 -0.33 9.26
N TYR A 107 1.02 -0.16 10.11
CA TYR A 107 1.16 -0.35 11.55
C TYR A 107 1.58 -1.78 11.90
N ALA A 108 0.95 -2.78 11.28
CA ALA A 108 1.33 -4.18 11.45
C ALA A 108 2.78 -4.45 11.01
N ARG A 109 3.24 -3.85 9.90
CA ARG A 109 4.63 -3.94 9.42
C ARG A 109 5.60 -3.24 10.37
N TYR A 110 5.21 -2.15 11.01
CA TYR A 110 6.00 -1.50 12.05
C TYR A 110 6.16 -2.43 13.27
N CYS A 111 5.07 -3.02 13.77
CA CYS A 111 5.10 -4.01 14.85
C CYS A 111 5.94 -5.24 14.47
N TYR A 112 5.83 -5.72 13.24
CA TYR A 112 6.67 -6.81 12.71
C TYR A 112 8.15 -6.46 12.79
N PHE A 113 8.53 -5.27 12.33
CA PHE A 113 9.91 -4.82 12.36
C PHE A 113 10.45 -4.73 13.78
N MET A 114 9.69 -4.15 14.70
CA MET A 114 10.09 -4.03 16.11
C MET A 114 10.20 -5.39 16.80
N GLY A 115 9.22 -6.26 16.60
CA GLY A 115 9.26 -7.63 17.12
C GLY A 115 10.44 -8.40 16.56
N TYR A 116 10.70 -8.32 15.25
CA TYR A 116 11.82 -9.04 14.65
C TYR A 116 13.17 -8.50 15.12
N ARG A 117 13.31 -7.19 15.31
CA ARG A 117 14.51 -6.59 15.91
C ARG A 117 14.77 -7.17 17.30
N ALA A 118 13.75 -7.29 18.14
CA ALA A 118 13.87 -7.86 19.47
C ALA A 118 14.23 -9.36 19.40
N SER A 119 13.39 -10.18 18.78
CA SER A 119 13.61 -11.62 18.66
C SER A 119 12.99 -12.21 17.39
N SER A 120 13.50 -13.36 16.94
CA SER A 120 12.96 -14.03 15.75
C SER A 120 11.53 -14.56 15.94
N SER A 121 11.10 -14.83 17.17
CA SER A 121 9.76 -15.33 17.50
C SER A 121 8.73 -14.22 17.60
N GLU A 122 9.08 -13.06 18.14
CA GLU A 122 8.15 -11.92 18.29
C GLU A 122 7.68 -11.33 16.95
N ARG A 123 8.37 -11.63 15.85
CA ARG A 123 7.92 -11.27 14.50
C ARG A 123 6.65 -12.00 14.06
N LEU A 124 6.32 -13.15 14.67
CA LEU A 124 5.33 -14.09 14.15
C LEU A 124 3.89 -13.55 14.22
N ALA A 125 3.45 -13.03 15.36
CA ALA A 125 2.08 -12.51 15.47
C ALA A 125 1.86 -11.31 14.53
N PRO A 126 2.75 -10.29 14.46
CA PRO A 126 2.59 -9.18 13.53
C PRO A 126 2.69 -9.59 12.05
N ILE A 127 3.52 -10.58 11.68
CA ILE A 127 3.56 -11.03 10.28
C ILE A 127 2.26 -11.70 9.86
N TYR A 128 1.66 -12.54 10.71
CA TYR A 128 0.37 -13.15 10.40
C TYR A 128 -0.73 -12.10 10.31
N PHE A 129 -0.74 -11.13 11.21
CA PHE A 129 -1.70 -10.03 11.16
C PHE A 129 -1.55 -9.19 9.88
N SER A 130 -0.33 -8.74 9.54
CA SER A 130 -0.10 -7.98 8.30
C SER A 130 -0.45 -8.78 7.03
N THR A 131 -0.20 -10.09 7.04
CA THR A 131 -0.56 -10.99 5.93
C THR A 131 -2.07 -11.11 5.79
N GLY A 132 -2.82 -11.21 6.91
CA GLY A 132 -4.28 -11.19 6.90
C GLY A 132 -4.86 -9.91 6.29
N VAL A 133 -4.33 -8.74 6.66
CA VAL A 133 -4.72 -7.46 6.05
C VAL A 133 -4.42 -7.43 4.55
N LEU A 134 -3.29 -7.98 4.12
CA LEU A 134 -2.93 -8.07 2.71
C LEU A 134 -3.92 -8.96 1.94
N TRP A 135 -4.33 -10.10 2.50
CA TRP A 135 -5.37 -10.95 1.90
C TRP A 135 -6.72 -10.26 1.77
N ILE A 136 -7.10 -9.42 2.73
CA ILE A 136 -8.30 -8.60 2.63
C ILE A 136 -8.18 -7.60 1.47
N LEU A 137 -7.03 -6.96 1.29
CA LEU A 137 -6.77 -6.08 0.14
C LEU A 137 -6.80 -6.83 -1.19
N ILE A 138 -6.31 -8.07 -1.24
CA ILE A 138 -6.42 -8.96 -2.42
C ILE A 138 -7.90 -9.20 -2.74
N ALA A 139 -8.70 -9.60 -1.75
CA ALA A 139 -10.12 -9.87 -1.95
C ALA A 139 -10.86 -8.61 -2.43
N ALA A 140 -10.63 -7.45 -1.79
CA ALA A 140 -11.24 -6.19 -2.19
C ALA A 140 -10.84 -5.79 -3.62
N SER A 141 -9.56 -5.95 -3.98
CA SER A 141 -9.07 -5.67 -5.34
C SER A 141 -9.74 -6.57 -6.37
N ALA A 142 -9.78 -7.88 -6.13
CA ALA A 142 -10.39 -8.86 -7.03
C ALA A 142 -11.89 -8.60 -7.21
N LEU A 143 -12.63 -8.38 -6.12
CA LEU A 143 -14.06 -8.07 -6.15
C LEU A 143 -14.35 -6.76 -6.90
N GLY A 144 -13.56 -5.72 -6.66
CA GLY A 144 -13.71 -4.43 -7.34
C GLY A 144 -13.47 -4.54 -8.85
N ILE A 145 -12.40 -5.20 -9.27
CA ILE A 145 -12.11 -5.42 -10.70
C ILE A 145 -13.21 -6.27 -11.34
N LEU A 146 -13.64 -7.35 -10.67
CA LEU A 146 -14.67 -8.24 -11.19
C LEU A 146 -15.99 -7.49 -11.37
N HIS A 147 -16.41 -6.70 -10.38
CA HIS A 147 -17.60 -5.86 -10.47
C HIS A 147 -17.48 -4.84 -11.61
N PHE A 148 -16.32 -4.19 -11.73
CA PHE A 148 -16.05 -3.26 -12.83
C PHE A 148 -16.16 -3.95 -14.20
N PHE A 149 -15.58 -5.15 -14.36
CA PHE A 149 -15.63 -5.89 -15.62
C PHE A 149 -17.05 -6.36 -15.95
N LEU A 150 -17.78 -6.92 -14.99
CA LEU A 150 -19.15 -7.41 -15.19
C LEU A 150 -20.12 -6.28 -15.51
N SER A 151 -20.01 -5.15 -14.81
CA SER A 151 -20.87 -3.99 -15.05
C SER A 151 -20.57 -3.32 -16.38
N HIS A 152 -19.28 -3.16 -16.74
CA HIS A 152 -18.90 -2.44 -17.95
C HIS A 152 -19.12 -3.26 -19.23
N TYR A 153 -18.81 -4.56 -19.22
CA TYR A 153 -18.87 -5.37 -20.43
C TYR A 153 -20.19 -6.16 -20.59
N PHE A 154 -20.83 -6.54 -19.48
CA PHE A 154 -22.04 -7.37 -19.51
C PHE A 154 -23.29 -6.65 -19.02
N GLY A 155 -23.18 -5.40 -18.54
CA GLY A 155 -24.30 -4.67 -17.94
C GLY A 155 -24.84 -5.30 -16.65
N LEU A 156 -24.13 -6.28 -16.09
CA LEU A 156 -24.55 -7.01 -14.90
C LEU A 156 -24.10 -6.26 -13.67
N ASN A 157 -25.05 -5.73 -12.91
CA ASN A 157 -24.75 -5.17 -11.61
C ASN A 157 -24.77 -6.29 -10.56
N VAL A 158 -23.58 -6.76 -10.17
CA VAL A 158 -23.42 -7.88 -9.23
C VAL A 158 -24.17 -7.65 -7.92
N LEU A 159 -24.26 -6.40 -7.47
CA LEU A 159 -25.01 -6.04 -6.25
C LEU A 159 -26.52 -6.26 -6.39
N GLN A 160 -27.09 -6.05 -7.59
CA GLN A 160 -28.50 -6.36 -7.85
C GLN A 160 -28.72 -7.86 -7.99
N LEU A 161 -27.75 -8.59 -8.55
CA LEU A 161 -27.84 -10.04 -8.71
C LEU A 161 -27.74 -10.81 -7.38
N LEU A 162 -26.96 -10.29 -6.43
CA LEU A 162 -26.82 -10.86 -5.08
C LEU A 162 -27.95 -10.45 -4.12
N ALA A 163 -28.70 -9.39 -4.45
CA ALA A 163 -29.84 -8.91 -3.68
C ALA A 163 -31.19 -9.45 -4.21
N ALA A 164 -31.17 -10.22 -5.30
CA ALA A 164 -32.30 -10.93 -5.88
C ALA A 164 -32.32 -12.38 -5.40
#